data_AF-A0A973R6A5-F1
#
_entry.id   AF-A0A973R6A5-F1
#
_cell.length_a   1.000
_cell.length_b   1.000
_cell.length_c   1.000
_cell.angle_alpha   90.00
_cell.angle_beta   90.00
_cell.angle_gamma   90.00
#
_symmetry.space_group_name_H-M   'P 1'
#
loop_
_entity.id
_entity.type
_entity.pdbx_description
1 polymer ?
#
loop_
_entity_poly.entity_id
_entity_poly.type
_entity_poly.pdbx_seq_one_letter_code
_entity_poly.pdbx_strand_id
1 'polypeptide(L)'
;DTNACAISHPIVSHGESVTVSNPGNQTSTVGTAISTLQISATDSSGKSLTYSATGLPAGLSISSSGAITGTPTTAATSSVTVTASSGTASGSTTFSWTVNPVGSGGNVITNGGFETGSLSGWTASGVTSVTTSGPHSGSDAAQLGNTSPSNTSSIAQTFTAGSGNTHVSFWYNVTCPDTVTYDWATATLKDNTSGTTTTVLAKTCVSSSGWKQVTASITAGHSYTLTLTNRDDNYTGDATYTKYDDVATS
;
A
#
# COMPACT_ATOMS: atom_id res chain seq x y z
N ASP A 1 -71.53 -54.35 17.39
CA ASP A 1 -70.55 -53.44 16.77
C ASP A 1 -69.56 -52.90 17.77
N THR A 2 -68.39 -53.54 17.84
CA THR A 2 -67.20 -52.99 18.48
C THR A 2 -66.39 -52.24 17.42
N ASN A 3 -66.66 -50.95 17.27
CA ASN A 3 -65.85 -50.05 16.46
C ASN A 3 -64.56 -49.71 17.20
N ALA A 4 -63.44 -50.32 16.79
CA ALA A 4 -62.10 -49.88 17.15
C ALA A 4 -61.20 -49.93 15.92
N CYS A 5 -61.27 -48.90 15.08
CA CYS A 5 -60.21 -48.60 14.11
C CYS A 5 -59.09 -47.86 14.85
N ALA A 6 -58.06 -48.58 15.27
CA ALA A 6 -56.82 -47.97 15.73
C ALA A 6 -55.99 -47.53 14.51
N ILE A 7 -55.96 -46.23 14.23
CA ILE A 7 -55.07 -45.66 13.21
C ILE A 7 -53.73 -45.37 13.88
N SER A 8 -52.80 -46.32 13.81
CA SER A 8 -51.40 -46.07 14.12
C SER A 8 -50.76 -45.40 12.90
N HIS A 9 -50.53 -44.08 12.98
CA HIS A 9 -49.63 -43.42 12.05
C HIS A 9 -48.19 -43.62 12.56
N PRO A 10 -47.29 -44.20 11.76
CA PRO A 10 -45.87 -44.20 12.09
C PRO A 10 -45.41 -42.73 12.13
N ILE A 11 -44.98 -42.26 13.30
CA ILE A 11 -44.21 -41.03 13.39
C ILE A 11 -42.88 -41.33 12.70
N VAL A 12 -42.74 -40.90 11.45
CA VAL A 12 -41.45 -40.90 10.76
C VAL A 12 -40.60 -39.86 11.48
N SER A 13 -39.75 -40.31 12.40
CA SER A 13 -38.69 -39.48 12.98
C SER A 13 -37.80 -39.05 11.83
N HIS A 14 -37.96 -37.80 11.39
CA HIS A 14 -37.01 -37.18 10.50
C HIS A 14 -35.76 -36.95 11.34
N GLY A 15 -34.62 -37.52 10.91
CA GLY A 15 -33.35 -37.34 11.59
C GLY A 15 -33.03 -35.87 11.79
N GLU A 16 -32.39 -35.53 12.91
CA GLU A 16 -31.97 -34.18 13.21
C GLU A 16 -31.06 -33.63 12.10
N SER A 17 -31.28 -32.38 11.72
CA SER A 17 -30.54 -31.69 10.68
C SER A 17 -30.12 -30.29 11.13
N VAL A 18 -28.88 -29.92 10.81
CA VAL A 18 -28.34 -28.58 11.03
C VAL A 18 -28.13 -27.91 9.67
N THR A 19 -28.65 -26.70 9.52
CA THR A 19 -28.53 -25.90 8.29
C THR A 19 -27.71 -24.64 8.58
N VAL A 20 -26.61 -24.43 7.85
CA VAL A 20 -25.76 -23.24 7.99
C VAL A 20 -26.04 -22.27 6.85
N SER A 21 -26.39 -21.03 7.18
CA SER A 21 -26.58 -19.97 6.20
C SER A 21 -25.24 -19.54 5.63
N ASN A 22 -25.12 -19.53 4.30
CA ASN A 22 -23.92 -19.03 3.63
C ASN A 22 -23.81 -17.50 3.82
N PRO A 23 -22.71 -16.97 4.40
CA PRO A 23 -22.56 -15.54 4.63
C PRO A 23 -22.23 -14.74 3.36
N GLY A 24 -22.07 -15.41 2.21
CA GLY A 24 -21.55 -14.83 0.98
C GLY A 24 -20.03 -14.70 0.99
N ASN A 25 -19.48 -14.38 -0.18
CA ASN A 25 -18.04 -14.13 -0.31
C ASN A 25 -17.63 -12.91 0.50
N GLN A 26 -16.48 -13.00 1.15
CA GLN A 26 -15.94 -11.95 2.01
C GLN A 26 -14.71 -11.31 1.39
N THR A 27 -14.52 -10.03 1.69
CA THR A 27 -13.33 -9.29 1.30
C THR A 27 -12.79 -8.51 2.49
N SER A 28 -11.47 -8.48 2.65
CA SER A 28 -10.78 -7.69 3.66
C SER A 28 -9.46 -7.16 3.12
N THR A 29 -8.75 -6.39 3.94
CA THR A 29 -7.43 -5.83 3.60
C THR A 29 -6.41 -6.29 4.64
N VAL A 30 -5.21 -6.62 4.20
CA VAL A 30 -4.09 -6.94 5.12
C VAL A 30 -3.93 -5.83 6.17
N GLY A 31 -3.69 -6.21 7.42
CA GLY A 31 -3.41 -5.28 8.52
C GLY A 31 -4.61 -4.47 9.02
N THR A 32 -5.80 -4.63 8.43
CA THR A 32 -7.02 -3.96 8.88
C THR A 32 -7.92 -4.95 9.61
N ALA A 33 -8.29 -4.64 10.86
CA ALA A 33 -9.22 -5.48 11.63
C ALA A 33 -10.58 -5.55 10.91
N ILE A 34 -11.14 -6.76 10.82
CA ILE A 34 -12.46 -6.94 10.18
C ILE A 34 -13.57 -6.49 11.12
N SER A 35 -14.67 -6.03 10.55
CA SER A 35 -15.95 -6.05 11.27
C SER A 35 -16.29 -7.50 11.59
N THR A 36 -16.76 -7.77 12.82
CA THR A 36 -17.15 -9.12 13.23
C THR A 36 -18.16 -9.72 12.25
N LEU A 37 -17.81 -10.87 11.67
CA LEU A 37 -18.71 -11.63 10.82
C LEU A 37 -19.37 -12.74 11.66
N GLN A 38 -20.68 -12.66 11.83
CA GLN A 38 -21.44 -13.65 12.60
C GLN A 38 -22.01 -14.73 11.68
N ILE A 39 -21.65 -15.99 11.92
CA ILE A 39 -22.21 -17.14 11.22
C ILE A 39 -23.57 -17.50 11.85
N SER A 40 -24.55 -17.76 10.99
CA SER A 40 -25.92 -18.14 11.40
C SER A 40 -26.22 -19.57 10.96
N ALA A 41 -26.79 -20.36 11.86
CA ALA A 41 -27.24 -21.71 11.59
C ALA A 41 -28.50 -22.05 12.41
N THR A 42 -29.26 -23.03 11.95
CA THR A 42 -30.46 -23.56 12.64
C THR A 42 -30.36 -25.06 12.81
N ASP A 43 -30.92 -25.56 13.91
CA ASP A 43 -31.10 -26.98 14.18
C ASP A 43 -32.59 -27.34 14.17
N SER A 44 -32.97 -28.42 13.49
CA SER A 44 -34.37 -28.85 13.40
C SER A 44 -34.95 -29.30 14.74
N SER A 45 -34.10 -29.64 15.70
CA SER A 45 -34.50 -30.04 17.07
C SER A 45 -34.29 -28.91 18.10
N GLY A 46 -33.93 -27.70 17.67
CA GLY A 46 -33.75 -26.53 18.53
C GLY A 46 -32.56 -26.61 19.49
N LYS A 47 -31.60 -27.51 19.26
CA LYS A 47 -30.41 -27.64 20.11
C LYS A 47 -29.45 -26.48 19.93
N SER A 48 -28.68 -26.20 20.98
CA SER A 48 -27.58 -25.23 20.91
C SER A 48 -26.49 -25.71 19.95
N LEU A 49 -25.93 -24.77 19.19
CA LEU A 49 -24.92 -25.04 18.18
C LEU A 49 -23.54 -24.55 18.61
N THR A 50 -22.52 -25.34 18.27
CA THR A 50 -21.10 -24.98 18.38
C THR A 50 -20.51 -24.82 16.98
N TYR A 51 -19.66 -23.81 16.82
CA TYR A 51 -19.11 -23.43 15.52
C TYR A 51 -17.61 -23.68 15.42
N SER A 52 -17.17 -24.03 14.22
CA SER A 52 -15.75 -24.17 13.86
C SER A 52 -15.54 -23.78 12.40
N ALA A 53 -14.30 -23.45 12.03
CA ALA A 53 -13.94 -23.05 10.68
C ALA A 53 -12.56 -23.57 10.29
N THR A 54 -12.40 -23.86 9.02
CA THR A 54 -11.11 -24.20 8.40
C THR A 54 -10.88 -23.31 7.18
N GLY A 55 -9.61 -23.12 6.81
CA GLY A 55 -9.24 -22.28 5.67
C GLY A 55 -9.40 -20.77 5.88
N LEU A 56 -9.60 -20.31 7.12
CA LEU A 56 -9.60 -18.88 7.43
C LEU A 56 -8.24 -18.24 7.06
N PRO A 57 -8.24 -17.02 6.48
CA PRO A 57 -7.01 -16.26 6.29
C PRO A 57 -6.20 -16.12 7.59
N ALA A 58 -4.87 -16.14 7.46
CA ALA A 58 -3.97 -15.96 8.60
C ALA A 58 -4.30 -14.67 9.36
N GLY A 59 -4.43 -14.76 10.68
CA GLY A 59 -4.81 -13.65 11.55
C GLY A 59 -6.32 -13.53 11.84
N LEU A 60 -7.16 -14.39 11.23
CA LEU A 60 -8.57 -14.55 11.58
C LEU A 60 -8.82 -15.81 12.40
N SER A 61 -9.85 -15.78 13.23
CA SER A 61 -10.31 -16.92 14.04
C SER A 61 -11.83 -16.92 14.19
N ILE A 62 -12.42 -18.08 14.51
CA ILE A 62 -13.84 -18.21 14.84
C ILE A 62 -14.03 -18.62 16.30
N SER A 63 -14.99 -18.02 17.00
CA SER A 63 -15.41 -18.45 18.34
C SER A 63 -16.36 -19.65 18.26
N SER A 64 -16.54 -20.35 19.38
CA SER A 64 -17.55 -21.42 19.51
C SER A 64 -19.00 -20.92 19.34
N SER A 65 -19.23 -19.60 19.43
CA SER A 65 -20.52 -18.94 19.16
C SER A 65 -20.69 -18.45 17.71
N GLY A 66 -19.72 -18.72 16.84
CA GLY A 66 -19.82 -18.41 15.41
C GLY A 66 -19.35 -17.01 15.01
N ALA A 67 -18.70 -16.26 15.90
CA ALA A 67 -18.15 -14.95 15.58
C ALA A 67 -16.74 -15.09 14.96
N ILE A 68 -16.58 -14.64 13.71
CA ILE A 68 -15.29 -14.55 13.05
C ILE A 68 -14.73 -13.14 13.27
N THR A 69 -13.54 -13.06 13.86
CA THR A 69 -12.85 -11.80 14.20
C THR A 69 -11.35 -11.90 13.93
N GLY A 70 -10.67 -10.76 13.90
CA GLY A 70 -9.22 -10.66 13.80
C GLY A 70 -8.74 -9.65 12.77
N THR A 71 -7.45 -9.72 12.47
CA THR A 71 -6.76 -8.85 11.51
C THR A 71 -5.98 -9.73 10.53
N PRO A 72 -6.39 -9.83 9.26
CA PRO A 72 -5.70 -10.64 8.26
C PRO A 72 -4.26 -10.16 8.05
N THR A 73 -3.30 -11.07 7.94
CA THR A 73 -1.87 -10.72 7.83
C THR A 73 -1.26 -10.96 6.47
N THR A 74 -1.89 -11.77 5.61
CA THR A 74 -1.36 -12.16 4.29
C THR A 74 -2.42 -11.98 3.22
N ALA A 75 -2.05 -11.33 2.11
CA ALA A 75 -2.92 -11.18 0.95
C ALA A 75 -3.03 -12.53 0.23
N ALA A 76 -4.26 -13.03 0.09
CA ALA A 76 -4.56 -14.29 -0.57
C ALA A 76 -6.08 -14.43 -0.74
N THR A 77 -6.49 -15.28 -1.67
CA THR A 77 -7.85 -15.80 -1.71
C THR A 77 -7.87 -17.18 -1.05
N SER A 78 -8.68 -17.33 -0.01
CA SER A 78 -8.83 -18.58 0.74
C SER A 78 -10.24 -19.15 0.57
N SER A 79 -10.36 -20.48 0.50
CA SER A 79 -11.65 -21.17 0.58
C SER A 79 -11.93 -21.49 2.05
N VAL A 80 -12.96 -20.86 2.61
CA VAL A 80 -13.32 -20.99 4.02
C VAL A 80 -14.52 -21.92 4.15
N THR A 81 -14.39 -22.97 4.98
CA THR A 81 -15.51 -23.85 5.34
C THR A 81 -15.85 -23.66 6.80
N VAL A 82 -17.09 -23.25 7.08
CA VAL A 82 -17.65 -23.12 8.44
C VAL A 82 -18.60 -24.28 8.72
N THR A 83 -18.51 -24.83 9.92
CA THR A 83 -19.33 -25.96 10.38
C THR A 83 -20.03 -25.58 11.68
N ALA A 84 -21.33 -25.88 11.75
CA ALA A 84 -22.11 -25.81 12.98
C ALA A 84 -22.52 -27.22 13.41
N SER A 85 -22.43 -27.52 14.70
CA SER A 85 -22.75 -28.85 15.27
C SER A 85 -23.60 -28.71 16.52
N SER A 86 -24.65 -29.52 16.60
CA SER A 86 -25.47 -29.71 17.81
C SER A 86 -24.92 -30.79 18.75
N GLY A 87 -23.81 -31.45 18.36
CA GLY A 87 -23.27 -32.64 19.01
C GLY A 87 -23.88 -33.96 18.52
N THR A 88 -25.04 -33.91 17.87
CA THR A 88 -25.73 -35.08 17.29
C THR A 88 -25.93 -34.97 15.78
N ALA A 89 -25.97 -33.75 15.24
CA ALA A 89 -25.98 -33.46 13.81
C ALA A 89 -25.05 -32.27 13.49
N SER A 90 -24.64 -32.17 12.23
CA SER A 90 -23.78 -31.07 11.77
C SER A 90 -24.17 -30.59 10.38
N GLY A 91 -24.01 -29.29 10.14
CA GLY A 91 -24.15 -28.66 8.83
C GLY A 91 -22.91 -27.83 8.52
N SER A 92 -22.63 -27.62 7.23
CA SER A 92 -21.52 -26.77 6.81
C SER A 92 -21.86 -25.96 5.56
N THR A 93 -21.12 -24.88 5.36
CA THR A 93 -21.16 -24.09 4.13
C THR A 93 -19.76 -23.57 3.81
N THR A 94 -19.49 -23.37 2.53
CA THR A 94 -18.19 -22.90 2.03
C THR A 94 -18.36 -21.60 1.25
N PHE A 95 -17.42 -20.67 1.43
CA PHE A 95 -17.41 -19.39 0.72
C PHE A 95 -15.96 -18.94 0.48
N SER A 96 -15.78 -17.99 -0.44
CA SER A 96 -14.46 -17.40 -0.71
C SER A 96 -14.19 -16.23 0.23
N TRP A 97 -12.95 -16.13 0.73
CA TRP A 97 -12.47 -14.94 1.42
C TRP A 97 -11.25 -14.38 0.68
N THR A 98 -11.39 -13.18 0.11
CA THR A 98 -10.28 -12.48 -0.56
C THR A 98 -9.69 -11.44 0.38
N VAL A 99 -8.44 -11.63 0.77
CA VAL A 99 -7.65 -10.60 1.47
C VAL A 99 -6.88 -9.83 0.42
N ASN A 100 -7.29 -8.59 0.19
CA ASN A 100 -6.59 -7.66 -0.68
C ASN A 100 -5.28 -7.22 0.00
N PRO A 101 -4.21 -6.97 -0.78
CA PRO A 101 -3.07 -6.24 -0.25
C PRO A 101 -3.53 -4.88 0.28
N VAL A 102 -2.75 -4.29 1.19
CA VAL A 102 -2.94 -2.87 1.51
C VAL A 102 -2.80 -2.10 0.20
N GLY A 103 -3.89 -1.47 -0.26
CA GLY A 103 -3.88 -0.65 -1.48
C GLY A 103 -2.81 0.44 -1.37
N SER A 104 -2.11 0.69 -2.48
CA SER A 104 -0.95 1.59 -2.63
C SER A 104 -0.98 2.71 -1.61
N GLY A 105 0.07 2.80 -0.81
CA GLY A 105 0.16 3.91 0.12
C GLY A 105 0.00 5.19 -0.69
N GLY A 106 -0.95 6.03 -0.30
CA GLY A 106 -1.18 7.28 -1.03
C GLY A 106 0.13 8.07 -1.13
N ASN A 107 0.22 8.99 -2.09
CA ASN A 107 1.38 9.85 -2.15
C ASN A 107 1.47 10.68 -0.86
N VAL A 108 2.49 10.40 -0.03
CA VAL A 108 2.75 11.14 1.21
C VAL A 108 3.70 12.31 1.02
N ILE A 109 4.23 12.47 -0.20
CA ILE A 109 5.11 13.58 -0.55
C ILE A 109 4.27 14.85 -0.61
N THR A 110 4.64 15.84 0.18
CA THR A 110 4.02 17.16 0.13
C THR A 110 4.52 17.89 -1.11
N ASN A 111 3.60 18.31 -1.97
CA ASN A 111 3.93 19.10 -3.16
C ASN A 111 5.03 18.45 -4.03
N GLY A 112 4.88 17.16 -4.30
CA GLY A 112 5.87 16.39 -5.07
C GLY A 112 5.93 16.71 -6.56
N GLY A 113 4.84 17.23 -7.12
CA GLY A 113 4.78 17.76 -8.50
C GLY A 113 4.94 19.28 -8.57
N PHE A 114 5.26 19.96 -7.46
CA PHE A 114 5.58 21.41 -7.43
C PHE A 114 4.50 22.41 -7.92
N GLU A 115 3.30 21.93 -8.25
CA GLU A 115 2.13 22.69 -8.76
C GLU A 115 1.57 23.78 -7.82
N THR A 116 2.14 23.95 -6.63
CA THR A 116 1.83 25.12 -5.78
C THR A 116 2.58 26.39 -6.24
N GLY A 117 3.36 26.32 -7.33
CA GLY A 117 4.21 27.42 -7.81
C GLY A 117 5.36 27.77 -6.87
N SER A 118 5.68 26.90 -5.90
CA SER A 118 6.75 27.11 -4.93
C SER A 118 7.29 25.77 -4.39
N LEU A 119 8.46 25.79 -3.75
CA LEU A 119 9.07 24.61 -3.12
C LEU A 119 8.45 24.30 -1.73
N SER A 120 7.15 24.54 -1.56
CA SER A 120 6.47 24.34 -0.28
C SER A 120 6.58 22.88 0.17
N GLY A 121 6.95 22.66 1.44
CA GLY A 121 7.22 21.32 1.98
C GLY A 121 8.62 20.78 1.68
N TRP A 122 9.47 21.52 0.97
CA TRP A 122 10.86 21.14 0.68
C TRP A 122 11.84 22.11 1.34
N THR A 123 12.90 21.56 1.93
CA THR A 123 14.02 22.35 2.44
C THR A 123 15.01 22.57 1.30
N ALA A 124 15.16 23.83 0.87
CA ALA A 124 16.04 24.20 -0.23
C ALA A 124 17.39 24.74 0.26
N SER A 125 18.44 24.53 -0.54
CA SER A 125 19.77 25.10 -0.34
C SER A 125 20.42 25.41 -1.69
N GLY A 126 21.17 26.52 -1.76
CA GLY A 126 21.79 26.98 -3.00
C GLY A 126 20.82 27.68 -3.93
N VAL A 127 21.02 27.51 -5.25
CA VAL A 127 20.20 28.12 -6.30
C VAL A 127 19.06 27.18 -6.66
N THR A 128 17.85 27.47 -6.20
CA THR A 128 16.67 26.62 -6.42
C THR A 128 15.45 27.45 -6.75
N SER A 129 14.61 26.98 -7.66
CA SER A 129 13.34 27.62 -8.02
C SER A 129 12.29 26.60 -8.46
N VAL A 130 11.06 27.07 -8.65
CA VAL A 130 10.07 26.37 -9.49
C VAL A 130 10.12 26.98 -10.90
N THR A 131 9.92 26.16 -11.92
CA THR A 131 9.93 26.57 -13.33
C THR A 131 8.69 26.05 -14.04
N THR A 132 8.10 26.90 -14.88
CA THR A 132 7.01 26.53 -15.79
C THR A 132 7.50 26.12 -17.18
N SER A 133 8.82 26.20 -17.40
CA SER A 133 9.41 25.85 -18.69
C SER A 133 9.73 24.37 -18.72
N GLY A 134 8.92 23.60 -19.45
CA GLY A 134 9.14 22.16 -19.67
C GLY A 134 9.13 21.30 -18.39
N PRO A 135 8.06 21.37 -17.57
CA PRO A 135 7.82 20.38 -16.53
C PRO A 135 7.59 18.99 -17.15
N HIS A 136 7.65 17.92 -16.35
CA HIS A 136 7.39 16.56 -16.83
C HIS A 136 5.89 16.35 -17.07
N SER A 137 5.10 16.76 -16.08
CA SER A 137 3.65 16.81 -16.16
C SER A 137 3.16 18.10 -15.48
N GLY A 138 1.86 18.40 -15.56
CA GLY A 138 1.33 19.62 -14.94
C GLY A 138 1.92 20.91 -15.52
N SER A 139 2.07 21.92 -14.66
CA SER A 139 2.48 23.29 -15.01
C SER A 139 3.85 23.64 -14.47
N ASP A 140 4.32 22.98 -13.42
CA ASP A 140 5.48 23.38 -12.64
C ASP A 140 6.44 22.22 -12.41
N ALA A 141 7.74 22.51 -12.30
CA ALA A 141 8.75 21.56 -11.85
C ALA A 141 9.77 22.26 -10.96
N ALA A 142 10.45 21.54 -10.07
CA ALA A 142 11.59 22.08 -9.35
C ALA A 142 12.80 22.18 -10.27
N GLN A 143 13.56 23.28 -10.19
CA GLN A 143 14.84 23.45 -10.86
C GLN A 143 15.93 23.76 -9.83
N LEU A 144 17.00 22.97 -9.86
CA LEU A 144 18.19 23.13 -9.03
C LEU A 144 19.35 23.55 -9.93
N GLY A 145 20.03 24.64 -9.58
CA GLY A 145 20.90 25.36 -10.50
C GLY A 145 20.10 26.23 -11.47
N ASN A 146 20.80 26.98 -12.32
CA ASN A 146 20.18 27.73 -13.41
C ASN A 146 21.17 27.88 -14.59
N THR A 147 20.86 28.73 -15.55
CA THR A 147 21.72 28.97 -16.73
C THR A 147 22.94 29.84 -16.43
N SER A 148 23.06 30.35 -15.21
CA SER A 148 24.28 30.94 -14.69
C SER A 148 24.99 29.88 -13.84
N PRO A 149 26.31 29.69 -14.00
CA PRO A 149 27.07 28.78 -13.17
C PRO A 149 26.89 29.12 -11.69
N SER A 150 26.90 28.09 -10.86
CA SER A 150 26.60 28.17 -9.43
C SER A 150 27.41 27.11 -8.66
N ASN A 151 26.95 26.75 -7.46
CA ASN A 151 27.59 25.67 -6.70
C ASN A 151 26.59 24.52 -6.54
N THR A 152 26.78 23.71 -5.49
CA THR A 152 25.80 22.68 -5.13
C THR A 152 24.47 23.32 -4.74
N SER A 153 23.41 22.85 -5.38
CA SER A 153 22.02 23.20 -5.07
C SER A 153 21.24 21.94 -4.77
N SER A 154 20.35 21.99 -3.79
CA SER A 154 19.61 20.80 -3.35
C SER A 154 18.24 21.15 -2.79
N ILE A 155 17.31 20.22 -2.92
CA ILE A 155 16.05 20.21 -2.17
C ILE A 155 15.92 18.89 -1.43
N ALA A 156 15.35 18.93 -0.22
CA ALA A 156 15.11 17.74 0.58
C ALA A 156 13.73 17.76 1.22
N GLN A 157 13.11 16.59 1.33
CA GLN A 157 11.88 16.40 2.09
C GLN A 157 11.96 15.14 2.95
N THR A 158 11.51 15.26 4.19
CA THR A 158 11.32 14.13 5.09
C THR A 158 9.86 13.70 5.07
N PHE A 159 9.60 12.41 4.91
CA PHE A 159 8.27 11.81 4.93
C PHE A 159 8.28 10.49 5.70
N THR A 160 7.10 10.04 6.12
CA THR A 160 6.92 8.70 6.68
C THR A 160 6.16 7.85 5.68
N ALA A 161 6.73 6.72 5.27
CA ALA A 161 6.11 5.82 4.32
C ALA A 161 4.76 5.31 4.88
N GLY A 162 3.67 5.49 4.15
CA GLY A 162 2.36 4.96 4.52
C GLY A 162 2.37 3.43 4.61
N SER A 163 1.35 2.85 5.25
CA SER A 163 1.23 1.41 5.50
C SER A 163 1.21 0.52 4.23
N GLY A 164 0.99 1.11 3.04
CA GLY A 164 1.06 0.43 1.74
C GLY A 164 2.22 0.88 0.84
N ASN A 165 3.03 1.84 1.29
CA ASN A 165 4.13 2.38 0.48
C ASN A 165 5.30 1.40 0.44
N THR A 166 5.67 0.99 -0.76
CA THR A 166 6.82 0.13 -1.04
C THR A 166 7.86 0.80 -1.91
N HIS A 167 7.49 1.91 -2.57
CA HIS A 167 8.40 2.65 -3.44
C HIS A 167 8.27 4.17 -3.25
N VAL A 168 9.37 4.86 -3.54
CA VAL A 168 9.38 6.29 -3.86
C VAL A 168 9.95 6.46 -5.27
N SER A 169 9.34 7.31 -6.07
CA SER A 169 9.80 7.64 -7.41
C SER A 169 9.86 9.15 -7.62
N PHE A 170 10.69 9.57 -8.57
CA PHE A 170 10.74 10.94 -9.07
C PHE A 170 11.22 10.95 -10.51
N TRP A 171 10.86 11.99 -11.25
CA TRP A 171 11.40 12.26 -12.58
C TRP A 171 12.52 13.30 -12.48
N TYR A 172 13.54 13.15 -13.33
CA TYR A 172 14.63 14.11 -13.46
C TYR A 172 14.96 14.40 -14.92
N ASN A 173 15.42 15.62 -15.18
CA ASN A 173 15.97 16.04 -16.46
C ASN A 173 17.20 16.93 -16.22
N VAL A 174 18.39 16.38 -16.47
CA VAL A 174 19.67 17.06 -16.25
C VAL A 174 20.16 17.71 -17.54
N THR A 175 20.67 18.92 -17.43
CA THR A 175 21.48 19.62 -18.43
C THR A 175 22.86 19.85 -17.82
N CYS A 176 23.86 19.14 -18.33
CA CYS A 176 25.23 19.19 -17.83
C CYS A 176 26.19 19.17 -19.02
N PRO A 177 26.75 20.33 -19.42
CA PRO A 177 27.66 20.43 -20.56
C PRO A 177 29.12 20.04 -20.24
N ASP A 178 29.45 19.76 -18.97
CA ASP A 178 30.76 19.27 -18.53
C ASP A 178 30.77 17.74 -18.33
N THR A 179 31.45 17.25 -17.29
CA THR A 179 31.72 15.84 -17.00
C THR A 179 31.40 15.54 -15.54
N VAL A 180 31.04 14.29 -15.27
CA VAL A 180 30.68 13.78 -13.92
C VAL A 180 31.71 14.03 -12.81
N THR A 181 32.94 14.42 -13.19
CA THR A 181 34.01 14.78 -12.26
C THR A 181 33.74 16.12 -11.57
N TYR A 182 33.26 17.10 -12.33
CA TYR A 182 33.05 18.47 -11.87
C TYR A 182 31.59 18.71 -11.54
N ASP A 183 30.72 18.28 -12.46
CA ASP A 183 29.29 18.58 -12.46
C ASP A 183 28.46 17.31 -12.53
N TRP A 184 27.32 17.29 -11.85
CA TRP A 184 26.43 16.13 -11.86
C TRP A 184 25.10 16.39 -11.16
N ALA A 185 24.09 15.63 -11.54
CA ALA A 185 22.90 15.37 -10.73
C ALA A 185 23.09 14.11 -9.87
N THR A 186 22.55 14.08 -8.66
CA THR A 186 22.47 12.86 -7.83
C THR A 186 21.22 12.92 -6.93
N ALA A 187 20.82 11.77 -6.41
CA ALA A 187 19.80 11.72 -5.37
C ALA A 187 20.14 10.67 -4.32
N THR A 188 19.88 11.01 -3.06
CA THR A 188 20.06 10.11 -1.91
C THR A 188 18.77 9.95 -1.13
N LEU A 189 18.52 8.74 -0.66
CA LEU A 189 17.42 8.41 0.22
C LEU A 189 17.98 7.89 1.54
N LYS A 190 17.80 8.67 2.61
CA LYS A 190 18.17 8.26 3.97
C LYS A 190 16.95 7.67 4.65
N ASP A 191 17.03 6.40 5.04
CA ASP A 191 16.13 5.81 6.02
C ASP A 191 16.52 6.31 7.41
N ASN A 192 15.72 7.22 7.97
CA ASN A 192 15.95 7.78 9.29
C ASN A 192 15.63 6.77 10.41
N THR A 193 14.79 5.77 10.14
CA THR A 193 14.44 4.73 11.09
C THR A 193 15.59 3.74 11.28
N SER A 194 16.22 3.29 10.18
CA SER A 194 17.38 2.40 10.24
C SER A 194 18.73 3.11 10.27
N GLY A 195 18.77 4.40 9.93
CA GLY A 195 20.00 5.19 9.79
C GLY A 195 20.75 4.98 8.47
N THR A 196 20.25 4.11 7.58
CA THR A 196 20.91 3.75 6.32
C THR A 196 20.70 4.83 5.25
N THR A 197 21.72 5.13 4.46
CA THR A 197 21.58 6.04 3.30
C THR A 197 21.93 5.30 2.01
N THR A 198 21.04 5.42 1.02
CA THR A 198 21.19 4.82 -0.31
C THR A 198 21.28 5.92 -1.36
N THR A 199 22.22 5.80 -2.30
CA THR A 199 22.23 6.62 -3.51
C THR A 199 21.25 6.03 -4.52
N VAL A 200 20.13 6.70 -4.75
CA VAL A 200 19.03 6.21 -5.61
C VAL A 200 19.16 6.68 -7.06
N LEU A 201 19.84 7.81 -7.28
CA LEU A 201 20.36 8.22 -8.58
C LEU A 201 21.87 8.38 -8.44
N ALA A 202 22.63 7.55 -9.13
CA ALA A 202 24.08 7.73 -9.21
C ALA A 202 24.41 9.05 -9.92
N LYS A 203 25.60 9.60 -9.64
CA LYS A 203 26.07 10.83 -10.28
C LYS A 203 25.97 10.70 -11.80
N THR A 204 25.27 11.65 -12.41
CA THR A 204 25.06 11.68 -13.85
C THR A 204 25.27 13.09 -14.39
N CYS A 205 25.93 13.19 -15.53
CA CYS A 205 26.16 14.43 -16.25
C CYS A 205 26.00 14.11 -17.74
N VAL A 206 24.97 14.68 -18.34
CA VAL A 206 24.70 14.60 -19.77
C VAL A 206 24.16 15.94 -20.24
N SER A 207 24.50 16.34 -21.46
CA SER A 207 24.13 17.65 -22.03
C SER A 207 22.62 17.89 -22.04
N SER A 208 21.84 16.83 -22.26
CA SER A 208 20.40 16.78 -21.92
C SER A 208 19.98 15.32 -21.78
N SER A 209 19.38 14.96 -20.64
CA SER A 209 18.89 13.58 -20.46
C SER A 209 17.50 13.33 -21.05
N GLY A 210 16.72 14.40 -21.25
CA GLY A 210 15.26 14.29 -21.25
C GLY A 210 14.73 13.85 -19.88
N TRP A 211 13.41 13.77 -19.73
CA TRP A 211 12.81 13.27 -18.50
C TRP A 211 13.02 11.77 -18.35
N LYS A 212 13.58 11.36 -17.21
CA LYS A 212 13.79 9.97 -16.83
C LYS A 212 13.29 9.72 -15.41
N GLN A 213 12.69 8.56 -15.18
CA GLN A 213 12.21 8.18 -13.86
C GLN A 213 13.28 7.41 -13.08
N VAL A 214 13.34 7.67 -11.78
CA VAL A 214 14.05 6.85 -10.80
C VAL A 214 13.02 6.31 -9.82
N THR A 215 13.15 5.04 -9.45
CA THR A 215 12.33 4.39 -8.42
C THR A 215 13.25 3.70 -7.41
N ALA A 216 12.96 3.86 -6.13
CA ALA A 216 13.67 3.22 -5.03
C ALA A 216 12.69 2.55 -4.08
N SER A 217 13.09 1.40 -3.53
CA SER A 217 12.27 0.69 -2.54
C SER A 217 12.33 1.38 -1.18
N ILE A 218 11.19 1.40 -0.49
CA ILE A 218 11.02 1.88 0.88
C ILE A 218 10.24 0.85 1.71
N THR A 219 10.38 0.91 3.02
CA THR A 219 9.66 0.07 3.97
C THR A 219 8.51 0.86 4.56
N ALA A 220 7.29 0.33 4.49
CA ALA A 220 6.12 0.94 5.10
C ALA A 220 6.36 1.25 6.59
N GLY A 221 5.92 2.43 7.03
CA GLY A 221 6.09 2.92 8.40
C GLY A 221 7.46 3.52 8.74
N HIS A 222 8.49 3.32 7.90
CA HIS A 222 9.79 3.98 8.12
C HIS A 222 9.73 5.47 7.76
N SER A 223 10.54 6.27 8.44
CA SER A 223 10.77 7.67 8.09
C SER A 223 11.95 7.78 7.14
N TYR A 224 11.77 8.52 6.04
CA TYR A 224 12.79 8.75 5.02
C TYR A 224 13.04 10.23 4.79
N THR A 225 14.27 10.59 4.43
CA THR A 225 14.63 11.88 3.85
C THR A 225 15.15 11.65 2.43
N LEU A 226 14.42 12.14 1.43
CA LEU A 226 14.86 12.20 0.04
C LEU A 226 15.55 13.53 -0.20
N THR A 227 16.77 13.49 -0.73
CA THR A 227 17.54 14.67 -1.14
C THR A 227 17.84 14.58 -2.63
N LEU A 228 17.40 15.59 -3.38
CA LEU A 228 17.67 15.78 -4.80
C LEU A 228 18.74 16.86 -4.94
N THR A 229 19.75 16.65 -5.78
CA THR A 229 20.91 17.53 -5.84
C THR A 229 21.36 17.78 -7.28
N ASN A 230 21.82 19.01 -7.51
CA ASN A 230 22.56 19.44 -8.67
C ASN A 230 23.91 19.99 -8.21
N ARG A 231 25.00 19.48 -8.76
CA ARG A 231 26.34 20.02 -8.57
C ARG A 231 26.76 20.73 -9.85
N ASP A 232 27.15 21.98 -9.66
CA ASP A 232 27.91 22.81 -10.59
C ASP A 232 29.20 23.23 -9.87
N ASP A 233 30.30 23.36 -10.59
CA ASP A 233 31.60 23.76 -10.05
C ASP A 233 31.87 25.29 -10.16
N ASN A 234 30.88 26.03 -10.66
CA ASN A 234 30.90 27.48 -10.89
C ASN A 234 31.85 27.92 -12.01
N TYR A 235 32.20 27.04 -12.94
CA TYR A 235 33.00 27.41 -14.11
C TYR A 235 32.18 28.24 -15.12
N THR A 236 32.84 29.15 -15.83
CA THR A 236 32.13 30.06 -16.74
C THR A 236 31.92 29.42 -18.11
N GLY A 237 30.65 29.26 -18.50
CA GLY A 237 30.26 28.83 -19.84
C GLY A 237 29.65 27.43 -19.93
N ASP A 238 29.54 26.74 -18.80
CA ASP A 238 29.13 25.33 -18.69
C ASP A 238 28.13 25.09 -17.54
N ALA A 239 27.25 26.06 -17.30
CA ALA A 239 26.24 25.96 -16.25
C ALA A 239 25.42 24.65 -16.31
N THR A 240 25.45 23.92 -15.20
CA THR A 240 24.73 22.68 -14.96
C THR A 240 23.50 22.95 -14.10
N TYR A 241 22.35 22.48 -14.57
CA TYR A 241 21.10 22.53 -13.81
C TYR A 241 20.28 21.26 -14.03
N THR A 242 19.47 20.92 -13.04
CA THR A 242 18.62 19.72 -13.07
C THR A 242 17.21 20.08 -12.68
N LYS A 243 16.25 19.63 -13.49
CA LYS A 243 14.83 19.69 -13.17
C LYS A 243 14.38 18.39 -12.54
N TYR A 244 13.52 18.48 -11.53
CA TYR A 244 12.91 17.36 -10.84
C TYR A 244 11.40 17.56 -10.77
N ASP A 245 10.65 16.48 -10.92
CA ASP A 245 9.19 16.54 -10.96
C ASP A 245 8.55 15.22 -10.52
N ASP A 246 7.23 15.26 -10.27
CA ASP A 246 6.38 14.10 -10.00
C ASP A 246 6.97 13.15 -8.92
N VAL A 247 7.45 13.74 -7.82
CA VAL A 247 7.93 12.98 -6.67
C VAL A 247 6.72 12.34 -5.97
N ALA A 248 6.71 11.02 -5.89
CA ALA A 248 5.58 10.28 -5.34
C ALA A 248 6.00 9.01 -4.61
N THR A 249 5.22 8.63 -3.60
CA THR A 249 5.25 7.28 -3.01
C THR A 249 4.10 6.41 -3.53
N SER A 250 4.31 5.10 -3.53
CA SER A 250 3.31 4.10 -3.92
C SER A 250 3.43 2.79 -3.15
#